data_AF-E4XD46-F1
#
_entry.id   AF-E4XD46-F1
#
_cell.length_a   1.000
_cell.length_b   1.000
_cell.length_c   1.000
_cell.angle_alpha   90.00
_cell.angle_beta   90.00
_cell.angle_gamma   90.00
#
_symmetry.space_group_name_H-M   'P 1'
#
loop_
_entity.id
_entity.type
_entity.pdbx_description
1 polymer ?
#
loop_
_entity_poly.entity_id
_entity_poly.type
_entity_poly.pdbx_seq_one_letter_code
_entity_poly.pdbx_strand_id
1 'polypeptide(L)'
;MGKTENLKKRKPPKTQKKSSNKAVSSTAVLATVSMLLLLLFLSAFVFGKSDEWQFYGPGLSNSAATPTRYFYARAVDSSGAVIDARELNKDDIKWEVLAKSGSVKVDKEIGFKFDGSIFFRYRMRGSAPNGIIINVKYKKKQVFRKILSEPIYDESCYCPSSLSEFYSEFDCPANFEQLDEDLAQFDEIDLDRLYEDGKKKKWAAGGHGEATAHVVIKDQKLFVEDFGTIMGFRGFMSSMFLSLLRKVKLPDAEFIFNLGDWPLEENLTDPQPILTWCGSSNTSDIAVPTWDQTKNTRHALFRERKDIQYVEQISGEVVSWNEKIERGYFRGRDSNPSRLKLCELSMAHPEDIDARLTWNLHNKKGQDPKKYGEQVKHVSYPEMGKFKYQVLVDGTVAPYRTALLMQMDSVILKQKSMYYEWWYRYMKPWQHFIPIEEDLSDLREKIEWARNNDEKARQIALNANALASQWMNPEFMYCYYAKTIELYSKKQSRHVKVTKNHEELTQESDPDLNNQWKKYFSEQPCDCRKQTKDEL
;
A
#
# COMPACT_ATOMS: atom_id res chain seq x y z
N MET A 1 58.28 -11.78 -52.35
CA MET A 1 58.01 -12.55 -53.58
C MET A 1 56.51 -12.43 -53.88
N GLY A 2 56.11 -12.21 -55.14
CA GLY A 2 54.72 -11.90 -55.56
C GLY A 2 54.24 -10.47 -55.19
N LYS A 3 53.61 -9.61 -56.03
CA LYS A 3 52.98 -9.73 -57.38
C LYS A 3 51.88 -10.81 -57.44
N THR A 4 50.65 -10.65 -57.94
CA THR A 4 49.92 -9.67 -58.82
C THR A 4 48.41 -9.61 -58.38
N GLU A 5 47.45 -8.77 -58.83
CA GLU A 5 47.38 -7.44 -59.50
C GLU A 5 45.95 -6.82 -59.34
N ASN A 6 45.76 -5.50 -59.23
CA ASN A 6 45.31 -4.52 -60.26
C ASN A 6 43.80 -4.55 -60.65
N LEU A 7 43.06 -3.43 -60.46
CA LEU A 7 42.37 -2.66 -61.54
C LEU A 7 41.24 -1.66 -61.10
N LYS A 8 41.31 -0.45 -61.71
CA LYS A 8 40.21 0.44 -62.19
C LYS A 8 39.28 1.24 -61.24
N LYS A 9 39.63 2.53 -61.11
CA LYS A 9 38.85 3.75 -61.47
C LYS A 9 37.34 3.86 -61.11
N ARG A 10 36.97 4.92 -60.37
CA ARG A 10 36.01 5.97 -60.82
C ARG A 10 36.03 7.25 -59.96
N LYS A 11 35.43 8.34 -60.49
CA LYS A 11 35.54 9.75 -60.04
C LYS A 11 34.71 10.09 -58.79
N PRO A 12 35.05 11.17 -58.05
CA PRO A 12 34.20 11.71 -56.97
C PRO A 12 33.08 12.66 -57.48
N PRO A 13 31.89 12.67 -56.86
CA PRO A 13 30.95 13.79 -56.89
C PRO A 13 31.26 14.73 -55.71
N LYS A 14 31.63 15.99 -55.98
CA LYS A 14 30.73 17.16 -56.03
C LYS A 14 30.07 17.55 -54.70
N THR A 15 30.53 18.68 -54.19
CA THR A 15 29.96 19.46 -53.08
C THR A 15 28.56 19.98 -53.39
N GLN A 16 27.69 20.04 -52.37
CA GLN A 16 26.52 20.91 -52.38
C GLN A 16 26.29 21.62 -51.03
N LYS A 17 25.68 22.80 -51.13
CA LYS A 17 25.69 23.91 -50.17
C LYS A 17 25.07 23.59 -48.80
N LYS A 18 25.62 24.24 -47.75
CA LYS A 18 24.88 24.57 -46.52
C LYS A 18 23.64 25.42 -46.86
N SER A 19 22.50 25.10 -46.26
CA SER A 19 21.44 26.07 -45.97
C SER A 19 21.10 25.99 -44.48
N SER A 20 21.12 27.13 -43.81
CA SER A 20 20.77 27.25 -42.40
C SER A 20 19.26 27.22 -42.23
N ASN A 21 18.74 26.32 -41.38
CA ASN A 21 17.41 26.50 -40.78
C ASN A 21 17.55 26.63 -39.26
N LYS A 22 16.79 27.58 -38.71
CA LYS A 22 16.90 28.04 -37.33
C LYS A 22 16.37 26.98 -36.36
N ALA A 23 17.08 26.80 -35.24
CA ALA A 23 16.53 26.06 -34.11
C ALA A 23 15.35 26.86 -33.53
N VAL A 24 14.17 26.26 -33.50
CA VAL A 24 13.01 26.75 -32.74
C VAL A 24 13.20 26.24 -31.30
N SER A 25 13.11 27.13 -30.31
CA SER A 25 13.31 26.73 -28.91
C SER A 25 12.14 25.90 -28.40
N SER A 26 12.45 24.82 -27.69
CA SER A 26 11.47 23.91 -27.05
C SER A 26 10.57 24.62 -26.02
N THR A 27 10.95 25.81 -25.56
CA THR A 27 10.16 26.66 -24.66
C THR A 27 8.89 27.24 -25.31
N ALA A 28 8.84 27.42 -26.63
CA ALA A 28 7.70 28.05 -27.30
C ALA A 28 6.49 27.09 -27.46
N VAL A 29 6.74 25.78 -27.54
CA VAL A 29 5.69 24.77 -27.81
C VAL A 29 4.94 24.37 -26.53
N LEU A 30 5.59 24.37 -25.36
CA LEU A 30 4.87 24.15 -24.09
C LEU A 30 3.96 25.33 -23.73
N ALA A 31 4.38 26.57 -24.00
CA ALA A 31 3.61 27.76 -23.68
C ALA A 31 2.25 27.80 -24.41
N THR A 32 2.20 27.38 -25.69
CA THR A 32 0.96 27.38 -26.49
C THR A 32 -0.02 26.28 -26.09
N VAL A 33 0.46 25.12 -25.62
CA VAL A 33 -0.40 24.03 -25.13
C VAL A 33 -1.02 24.38 -23.76
N SER A 34 -0.26 24.95 -22.83
CA SER A 34 -0.81 25.44 -21.55
C SER A 34 -1.82 26.57 -21.75
N MET A 35 -1.64 27.44 -22.75
CA MET A 35 -2.56 28.56 -22.99
C MET A 35 -3.90 28.11 -23.60
N LEU A 36 -3.93 27.07 -24.43
CA LEU A 36 -5.19 26.49 -24.93
C LEU A 36 -5.99 25.75 -23.84
N LEU A 37 -5.31 25.08 -22.90
CA LEU A 37 -5.97 24.45 -21.76
C LEU A 37 -6.58 25.48 -20.78
N LEU A 38 -5.95 26.66 -20.64
CA LEU A 38 -6.52 27.76 -19.85
C LEU A 38 -7.76 28.41 -20.51
N LEU A 39 -7.76 28.53 -21.84
CA LEU A 39 -8.80 29.27 -22.57
C LEU A 39 -10.11 28.48 -22.77
N LEU A 40 -10.10 27.15 -22.61
CA LEU A 40 -11.33 26.34 -22.60
C LEU A 40 -12.13 26.42 -21.28
N PHE A 41 -11.60 27.07 -20.24
CA PHE A 41 -12.27 27.27 -18.95
C PHE A 41 -12.94 28.64 -18.77
N LEU A 42 -12.79 29.58 -19.73
CA LEU A 42 -13.13 30.99 -19.55
C LEU A 42 -14.28 31.48 -20.46
N SER A 43 -15.48 30.89 -20.31
CA SER A 43 -16.72 31.55 -20.76
C SER A 43 -17.99 31.04 -20.06
N ALA A 44 -18.21 31.44 -18.79
CA ALA A 44 -19.50 31.89 -18.24
C ALA A 44 -19.52 31.84 -16.70
N PHE A 45 -19.07 32.90 -16.03
CA PHE A 45 -19.40 33.15 -14.63
C PHE A 45 -19.92 34.57 -14.43
N VAL A 46 -21.17 34.67 -14.00
CA VAL A 46 -21.79 35.88 -13.49
C VAL A 46 -21.83 35.77 -11.96
N PHE A 47 -21.54 36.87 -11.27
CA PHE A 47 -21.29 36.92 -9.81
C PHE A 47 -22.36 36.25 -8.93
N GLY A 48 -21.90 35.47 -7.94
CA GLY A 48 -22.68 35.03 -6.78
C GLY A 48 -21.77 34.59 -5.63
N LYS A 49 -21.94 35.13 -4.42
CA LYS A 49 -21.10 34.81 -3.25
C LYS A 49 -21.34 33.40 -2.70
N SER A 50 -20.37 32.51 -2.81
CA SER A 50 -19.99 31.59 -1.73
C SER A 50 -18.67 30.87 -1.98
N ASP A 51 -17.99 30.46 -0.91
CA ASP A 51 -16.93 29.45 -0.94
C ASP A 51 -17.39 28.25 -1.78
N GLU A 52 -16.64 27.90 -2.82
CA GLU A 52 -16.91 26.72 -3.63
C GLU A 52 -16.16 25.51 -3.04
N TRP A 53 -16.75 24.32 -3.17
CA TRP A 53 -16.20 23.11 -2.57
C TRP A 53 -16.08 22.02 -3.63
N GLN A 54 -14.87 21.49 -3.80
CA GLN A 54 -14.56 20.39 -4.71
C GLN A 54 -14.52 19.08 -3.92
N PHE A 55 -15.09 18.00 -4.47
CA PHE A 55 -15.15 16.68 -3.82
C PHE A 55 -14.76 15.58 -4.82
N TYR A 56 -13.87 14.67 -4.42
CA TYR A 56 -13.30 13.62 -5.29
C TYR A 56 -12.84 12.40 -4.47
N GLY A 57 -12.58 11.27 -5.13
CA GLY A 57 -12.09 10.03 -4.51
C GLY A 57 -13.03 8.83 -4.66
N PRO A 58 -12.53 7.59 -4.44
CA PRO A 58 -13.22 6.35 -4.82
C PRO A 58 -14.53 6.13 -4.07
N GLY A 59 -14.62 6.56 -2.80
CA GLY A 59 -15.83 6.51 -1.97
C GLY A 59 -16.97 7.43 -2.43
N LEU A 60 -16.82 8.17 -3.53
CA LEU A 60 -17.91 8.90 -4.20
C LEU A 60 -18.44 8.17 -5.44
N SER A 61 -18.13 6.88 -5.57
CA SER A 61 -18.59 6.00 -6.65
C SER A 61 -19.14 4.68 -6.09
N ASN A 62 -19.77 3.89 -6.96
CA ASN A 62 -20.29 2.57 -6.59
C ASN A 62 -19.19 1.47 -6.63
N SER A 63 -17.93 1.84 -6.86
CA SER A 63 -16.81 0.90 -7.08
C SER A 63 -16.49 0.03 -5.86
N ALA A 64 -15.55 -0.90 -6.04
CA ALA A 64 -14.85 -1.72 -5.03
C ALA A 64 -15.51 -1.86 -3.64
N ALA A 65 -15.98 -3.07 -3.31
CA ALA A 65 -16.47 -3.41 -1.98
C ALA A 65 -15.32 -3.52 -0.95
N THR A 66 -14.65 -2.41 -0.61
CA THR A 66 -13.56 -2.38 0.37
C THR A 66 -14.08 -2.23 1.82
N PRO A 67 -13.32 -2.70 2.84
CA PRO A 67 -13.68 -2.56 4.25
C PRO A 67 -13.88 -1.13 4.73
N THR A 68 -13.27 -0.14 4.07
CA THR A 68 -13.40 1.29 4.37
C THR A 68 -13.26 2.09 3.08
N ARG A 69 -14.29 2.88 2.78
CA ARG A 69 -14.38 3.78 1.63
C ARG A 69 -13.97 5.20 2.05
N TYR A 70 -13.36 5.95 1.13
CA TYR A 70 -12.80 7.26 1.43
C TYR A 70 -12.93 8.25 0.28
N PHE A 71 -12.99 9.53 0.62
CA PHE A 71 -13.04 10.64 -0.32
C PHE A 71 -12.47 11.92 0.30
N TYR A 72 -12.21 12.90 -0.55
CA TYR A 72 -11.55 14.15 -0.23
C TYR A 72 -12.47 15.34 -0.50
N ALA A 73 -12.17 16.46 0.14
CA ALA A 73 -12.68 17.76 -0.30
C ALA A 73 -11.61 18.86 -0.25
N ARG A 74 -11.76 19.87 -1.09
CA ARG A 74 -11.03 21.15 -1.01
C ARG A 74 -12.04 22.29 -1.02
N ALA A 75 -11.92 23.21 -0.07
CA ALA A 75 -12.62 24.48 -0.11
C ALA A 75 -11.78 25.46 -0.95
N VAL A 76 -12.43 26.29 -1.75
CA VAL A 76 -11.77 27.38 -2.48
C VAL A 76 -12.47 28.71 -2.20
N ASP A 77 -11.68 29.78 -2.19
CA ASP A 77 -12.19 31.14 -2.00
C ASP A 77 -12.80 31.72 -3.29
N SER A 78 -13.28 32.96 -3.23
CA SER A 78 -13.87 33.66 -4.39
C SER A 78 -12.90 33.97 -5.55
N SER A 79 -11.60 33.73 -5.38
CA SER A 79 -10.58 33.81 -6.44
C SER A 79 -10.24 32.43 -7.05
N GLY A 80 -10.79 31.35 -6.47
CA GLY A 80 -10.44 29.97 -6.83
C GLY A 80 -9.18 29.45 -6.11
N ALA A 81 -8.63 30.21 -5.16
CA ALA A 81 -7.49 29.76 -4.37
C ALA A 81 -7.93 28.74 -3.31
N VAL A 82 -7.14 27.67 -3.11
CA VAL A 82 -7.44 26.62 -2.12
C VAL A 82 -7.30 27.19 -0.71
N ILE A 83 -8.38 27.06 0.07
CA ILE A 83 -8.39 27.37 1.51
C ILE A 83 -7.81 26.15 2.24
N ASP A 84 -6.82 26.37 3.10
CA ASP A 84 -6.26 25.30 3.91
C ASP A 84 -7.29 24.81 4.95
N ALA A 85 -7.71 23.56 4.82
CA ALA A 85 -8.69 22.96 5.72
C ALA A 85 -8.27 22.98 7.20
N ARG A 86 -6.97 23.07 7.51
CA ARG A 86 -6.46 23.16 8.88
C ARG A 86 -6.84 24.47 9.57
N GLU A 87 -7.15 25.52 8.82
CA GLU A 87 -7.68 26.78 9.34
C GLU A 87 -9.19 26.73 9.63
N LEU A 88 -9.89 25.69 9.14
CA LEU A 88 -11.32 25.53 9.36
C LEU A 88 -11.60 24.88 10.73
N ASN A 89 -12.62 25.38 11.42
CA ASN A 89 -13.15 24.67 12.57
C ASN A 89 -13.79 23.34 12.11
N LYS A 90 -13.17 22.22 12.50
CA LYS A 90 -13.66 20.85 12.23
C LYS A 90 -15.10 20.63 12.71
N ASP A 91 -15.53 21.32 13.77
CA ASP A 91 -16.90 21.22 14.27
C ASP A 91 -17.95 21.89 13.37
N ASP A 92 -17.57 22.85 12.52
CA ASP A 92 -18.49 23.46 11.55
C ASP A 92 -18.83 22.50 10.39
N ILE A 93 -18.05 21.43 10.20
CA ILE A 93 -18.24 20.43 9.14
C ILE A 93 -19.06 19.27 9.70
N LYS A 94 -20.32 19.16 9.27
CA LYS A 94 -21.19 18.02 9.61
C LYS A 94 -21.50 17.23 8.35
N TRP A 95 -21.30 15.92 8.38
CA TRP A 95 -21.50 15.04 7.24
C TRP A 95 -22.13 13.70 7.64
N GLU A 96 -22.73 13.02 6.68
CA GLU A 96 -23.46 11.76 6.89
C GLU A 96 -23.52 10.92 5.62
N VAL A 97 -23.70 9.62 5.84
CA VAL A 97 -24.01 8.62 4.83
C VAL A 97 -25.31 7.97 5.25
N LEU A 98 -26.33 8.05 4.40
CA LEU A 98 -27.68 7.55 4.65
C LEU A 98 -28.05 6.52 3.59
N ALA A 99 -28.83 5.50 3.94
CA ALA A 99 -29.45 4.64 2.93
C ALA A 99 -30.50 5.45 2.13
N LYS A 100 -30.61 5.19 0.82
CA LYS A 100 -31.66 5.79 -0.02
C LYS A 100 -33.07 5.31 0.37
N SER A 101 -33.16 4.10 0.94
CA SER A 101 -34.36 3.50 1.51
C SER A 101 -33.97 2.58 2.67
N GLY A 102 -34.80 2.51 3.71
CA GLY A 102 -34.50 1.78 4.95
C GLY A 102 -33.48 2.54 5.83
N SER A 103 -32.69 1.78 6.60
CA SER A 103 -31.60 2.33 7.40
C SER A 103 -30.34 1.47 7.26
N VAL A 104 -29.18 2.11 7.40
CA VAL A 104 -27.88 1.42 7.42
C VAL A 104 -27.00 2.09 8.46
N LYS A 105 -26.30 1.29 9.27
CA LYS A 105 -25.30 1.82 10.20
C LYS A 105 -24.00 2.07 9.43
N VAL A 106 -23.39 3.23 9.69
CA VAL A 106 -22.12 3.63 9.07
C VAL A 106 -21.22 4.21 10.15
N ASP A 107 -20.05 3.62 10.34
CA ASP A 107 -18.99 4.24 11.14
C ASP A 107 -18.23 5.20 10.21
N LYS A 108 -17.87 6.39 10.70
CA LYS A 108 -17.35 7.46 9.84
C LYS A 108 -16.38 8.38 10.57
N GLU A 109 -15.36 8.85 9.85
CA GLU A 109 -14.30 9.70 10.38
C GLU A 109 -13.90 10.80 9.39
N ILE A 110 -13.49 11.94 9.95
CA ILE A 110 -13.05 13.12 9.21
C ILE A 110 -11.73 13.63 9.80
N GLY A 111 -10.85 14.13 8.95
CA GLY A 111 -9.63 14.82 9.33
C GLY A 111 -9.16 15.78 8.25
N PHE A 112 -8.01 16.38 8.48
CA PHE A 112 -7.38 17.32 7.56
C PHE A 112 -6.04 16.76 7.14
N LYS A 113 -5.71 16.91 5.87
CA LYS A 113 -4.43 16.52 5.30
C LYS A 113 -3.43 17.66 5.36
N PHE A 114 -2.15 17.31 5.26
CA PHE A 114 -1.07 18.29 5.17
C PHE A 114 -1.15 19.17 3.91
N ASP A 115 -1.72 18.67 2.81
CA ASP A 115 -1.98 19.44 1.57
C ASP A 115 -3.16 20.42 1.69
N GLY A 116 -3.71 20.61 2.89
CA GLY A 116 -4.85 21.48 3.15
C GLY A 116 -6.19 20.91 2.66
N SER A 117 -6.25 19.66 2.18
CA SER A 117 -7.52 19.00 1.85
C SER A 117 -8.18 18.36 3.09
N ILE A 118 -9.48 18.11 3.00
CA ILE A 118 -10.25 17.40 4.03
C ILE A 118 -10.34 15.94 3.62
N PHE A 119 -10.06 15.03 4.55
CA PHE A 119 -10.22 13.59 4.37
C PHE A 119 -11.51 13.11 5.05
N PHE A 120 -12.31 12.33 4.32
CA PHE A 120 -13.51 11.66 4.82
C PHE A 120 -13.35 10.16 4.58
N ARG A 121 -13.59 9.33 5.61
CA ARG A 121 -13.72 7.88 5.45
C ARG A 121 -14.91 7.30 6.18
N TYR A 122 -15.47 6.24 5.63
CA TYR A 122 -16.61 5.54 6.18
C TYR A 122 -16.57 4.04 5.94
N ARG A 123 -17.17 3.31 6.88
CA ARG A 123 -17.31 1.86 6.85
C ARG A 123 -18.78 1.50 7.02
N MET A 124 -19.29 0.74 6.07
CA MET A 124 -20.63 0.16 6.14
C MET A 124 -20.68 -0.89 7.27
N ARG A 125 -21.87 -1.05 7.87
CA ARG A 125 -22.20 -2.09 8.88
C ARG A 125 -23.51 -2.76 8.48
N GLY A 126 -23.54 -3.29 7.27
CA GLY A 126 -24.73 -3.71 6.56
C GLY A 126 -24.82 -3.08 5.17
N SER A 127 -25.53 -3.76 4.26
CA SER A 127 -25.63 -3.39 2.86
C SER A 127 -26.77 -2.39 2.62
N ALA A 128 -26.58 -1.50 1.64
CA ALA A 128 -27.59 -0.56 1.16
C ALA A 128 -28.01 -0.96 -0.28
N PRO A 129 -28.97 -1.88 -0.47
CA PRO A 129 -29.32 -2.43 -1.79
C PRO A 129 -29.98 -1.41 -2.73
N ASN A 130 -30.50 -0.30 -2.19
CA ASN A 130 -31.04 0.82 -2.97
C ASN A 130 -30.01 1.97 -3.14
N GLY A 131 -28.76 1.74 -2.73
CA GLY A 131 -27.71 2.76 -2.70
C GLY A 131 -27.82 3.74 -1.52
N ILE A 132 -26.95 4.75 -1.54
CA ILE A 132 -26.71 5.69 -0.43
C ILE A 132 -26.75 7.16 -0.87
N ILE A 133 -26.93 8.03 0.11
CA ILE A 133 -26.85 9.49 -0.02
C ILE A 133 -25.73 9.97 0.89
N ILE A 134 -24.75 10.67 0.32
CA ILE A 134 -23.65 11.32 1.05
C ILE A 134 -23.95 12.81 1.09
N ASN A 135 -24.08 13.37 2.30
CA ASN A 135 -24.33 14.80 2.52
C ASN A 135 -23.15 15.40 3.28
N VAL A 136 -22.69 16.60 2.87
CA VAL A 136 -21.75 17.42 3.66
C VAL A 136 -22.33 18.82 3.82
N LYS A 137 -22.27 19.33 5.04
CA LYS A 137 -22.67 20.68 5.45
C LYS A 137 -21.49 21.39 6.11
N TYR A 138 -21.29 22.65 5.78
CA TYR A 138 -20.36 23.55 6.44
C TYR A 138 -21.13 24.76 7.01
N LYS A 139 -20.94 25.09 8.28
CA LYS A 139 -21.67 26.18 8.98
C LYS A 139 -23.19 26.12 8.73
N LYS A 140 -23.76 24.91 8.82
CA LYS A 140 -25.17 24.54 8.54
C LYS A 140 -25.62 24.65 7.06
N LYS A 141 -24.86 25.28 6.16
CA LYS A 141 -25.14 25.30 4.70
C LYS A 141 -24.79 23.95 4.08
N GLN A 142 -25.63 23.42 3.21
CA GLN A 142 -25.26 22.24 2.39
C GLN A 142 -24.18 22.65 1.38
N VAL A 143 -23.05 21.95 1.39
CA VAL A 143 -21.93 22.17 0.44
C VAL A 143 -21.72 20.98 -0.50
N PHE A 144 -22.23 19.79 -0.16
CA PHE A 144 -22.17 18.62 -1.03
C PHE A 144 -23.39 17.72 -0.89
N ARG A 145 -23.84 17.14 -2.00
CA ARG A 145 -24.78 16.01 -1.97
C ARG A 145 -24.51 15.08 -3.16
N LYS A 146 -24.15 13.83 -2.87
CA LYS A 146 -24.04 12.75 -3.85
C LYS A 146 -25.11 11.70 -3.58
N ILE A 147 -25.81 11.28 -4.62
CA ILE A 147 -26.63 10.06 -4.59
C ILE A 147 -25.86 8.99 -5.35
N LEU A 148 -25.61 7.88 -4.69
CA LEU A 148 -25.18 6.63 -5.30
C LEU A 148 -26.43 5.75 -5.38
N SER A 149 -26.91 5.47 -6.59
CA SER A 149 -28.21 4.78 -6.77
C SER A 149 -28.10 3.27 -6.97
N GLU A 150 -26.90 2.75 -7.19
CA GLU A 150 -26.66 1.30 -7.23
C GLU A 150 -26.36 0.75 -5.84
N PRO A 151 -26.49 -0.57 -5.63
CA PRO A 151 -26.22 -1.20 -4.34
C PRO A 151 -24.82 -0.88 -3.81
N ILE A 152 -24.73 -0.52 -2.52
CA ILE A 152 -23.45 -0.45 -1.80
C ILE A 152 -23.44 -1.56 -0.77
N TYR A 153 -22.66 -2.61 -1.05
CA TYR A 153 -22.57 -3.78 -0.18
C TYR A 153 -21.58 -3.60 0.96
N ASP A 154 -21.83 -4.31 2.06
CA ASP A 154 -20.87 -4.53 3.13
C ASP A 154 -19.72 -5.44 2.65
N GLU A 155 -18.54 -5.30 3.26
CA GLU A 155 -17.37 -6.16 3.09
C GLU A 155 -17.66 -7.66 3.36
N SER A 156 -18.67 -7.96 4.18
CA SER A 156 -19.12 -9.33 4.45
C SER A 156 -19.98 -9.93 3.34
N CYS A 157 -20.39 -9.16 2.33
CA CYS A 157 -21.28 -9.63 1.28
C CYS A 157 -20.57 -10.62 0.34
N TYR A 158 -21.23 -11.74 0.02
CA TYR A 158 -20.72 -12.76 -0.90
C TYR A 158 -21.33 -12.54 -2.29
N CYS A 159 -20.64 -11.77 -3.13
CA CYS A 159 -20.95 -11.57 -4.55
C CYS A 159 -19.65 -11.63 -5.38
N PRO A 160 -19.12 -12.83 -5.66
CA PRO A 160 -17.90 -12.98 -6.45
C PRO A 160 -18.17 -12.71 -7.94
N SER A 161 -17.64 -11.59 -8.45
CA SER A 161 -17.61 -11.25 -9.87
C SER A 161 -16.49 -12.02 -10.60
N SER A 162 -16.43 -11.95 -11.93
CA SER A 162 -15.28 -12.44 -12.69
C SER A 162 -14.01 -11.64 -12.40
N LEU A 163 -12.84 -12.19 -12.71
CA LEU A 163 -11.57 -11.47 -12.59
C LEU A 163 -11.57 -10.15 -13.40
N SER A 164 -12.17 -10.13 -14.59
CA SER A 164 -12.22 -8.94 -15.44
C SER A 164 -13.11 -7.85 -14.86
N GLU A 165 -14.30 -8.21 -14.35
CA GLU A 165 -15.19 -7.28 -13.66
C GLU A 165 -14.52 -6.75 -12.38
N PHE A 166 -13.95 -7.63 -11.55
CA PHE A 166 -13.24 -7.26 -10.34
C PHE A 166 -12.06 -6.30 -10.61
N TYR A 167 -11.24 -6.58 -11.61
CA TYR A 167 -10.13 -5.69 -11.98
C TYR A 167 -10.60 -4.31 -12.46
N SER A 168 -11.75 -4.23 -13.15
CA SER A 168 -12.39 -2.97 -13.53
C SER A 168 -13.01 -2.23 -12.32
N GLU A 169 -13.69 -2.96 -11.42
CA GLU A 169 -14.33 -2.41 -10.22
C GLU A 169 -13.34 -1.88 -9.18
N PHE A 170 -12.13 -2.43 -9.14
CA PHE A 170 -11.05 -2.05 -8.21
C PHE A 170 -9.97 -1.16 -8.85
N ASP A 171 -10.12 -0.77 -10.13
CA ASP A 171 -9.13 0.00 -10.90
C ASP A 171 -7.72 -0.62 -10.84
N CYS A 172 -7.66 -1.94 -11.00
CA CYS A 172 -6.43 -2.71 -10.82
C CYS A 172 -5.41 -2.43 -11.94
N PRO A 173 -4.16 -2.08 -11.60
CA PRO A 173 -3.09 -1.94 -12.59
C PRO A 173 -2.87 -3.23 -13.40
N ALA A 174 -2.54 -3.08 -14.68
CA ALA A 174 -2.38 -4.23 -15.58
C ALA A 174 -1.19 -5.14 -15.23
N ASN A 175 -0.09 -4.53 -14.76
CA ASN A 175 1.20 -5.16 -14.48
C ASN A 175 1.64 -4.85 -13.05
N PHE A 176 2.46 -5.71 -12.46
CA PHE A 176 2.92 -5.61 -11.08
C PHE A 176 4.42 -5.94 -11.00
N GLU A 177 5.28 -4.92 -11.13
CA GLU A 177 6.75 -5.06 -11.34
C GLU A 177 7.41 -6.07 -10.38
N GLN A 178 7.02 -6.11 -9.11
CA GLN A 178 7.53 -7.10 -8.14
C GLN A 178 6.98 -8.50 -8.39
N LEU A 179 5.66 -8.66 -8.51
CA LEU A 179 5.02 -9.97 -8.70
C LEU A 179 5.45 -10.63 -10.00
N ASP A 180 5.59 -9.84 -11.07
CA ASP A 180 6.01 -10.31 -12.39
C ASP A 180 7.45 -10.84 -12.35
N GLU A 181 8.34 -10.19 -11.58
CA GLU A 181 9.73 -10.64 -11.38
C GLU A 181 9.83 -11.85 -10.42
N ASP A 182 9.11 -11.82 -9.30
CA ASP A 182 9.07 -12.91 -8.32
C ASP A 182 8.52 -14.22 -8.96
N LEU A 183 7.62 -14.12 -9.94
CA LEU A 183 7.08 -15.26 -10.69
C LEU A 183 7.87 -15.62 -11.96
N ALA A 184 8.80 -14.77 -12.42
CA ALA A 184 9.57 -15.01 -13.65
C ALA A 184 10.54 -16.21 -13.54
N GLN A 185 10.96 -16.56 -12.33
CA GLN A 185 11.85 -17.69 -12.05
C GLN A 185 11.19 -19.07 -12.14
N PHE A 186 9.86 -19.13 -12.24
CA PHE A 186 9.09 -20.39 -12.31
C PHE A 186 8.45 -20.55 -13.68
N ASP A 187 9.05 -21.29 -14.61
CA ASP A 187 8.39 -21.59 -15.89
C ASP A 187 7.13 -22.46 -15.68
N GLU A 188 7.29 -23.52 -14.89
CA GLU A 188 6.24 -24.43 -14.43
C GLU A 188 6.42 -24.71 -12.92
N ILE A 189 5.32 -24.88 -12.21
CA ILE A 189 5.23 -25.22 -10.79
C ILE A 189 4.72 -26.66 -10.70
N ASP A 190 5.63 -27.59 -10.40
CA ASP A 190 5.27 -28.98 -10.11
C ASP A 190 4.58 -29.05 -8.73
N LEU A 191 3.26 -29.25 -8.74
CA LEU A 191 2.46 -29.31 -7.52
C LEU A 191 2.67 -30.61 -6.72
N ASP A 192 3.10 -31.72 -7.33
CA ASP A 192 3.43 -32.93 -6.57
C ASP A 192 4.77 -32.75 -5.85
N ARG A 193 5.75 -32.11 -6.49
CA ARG A 193 6.99 -31.66 -5.83
C ARG A 193 6.74 -30.60 -4.75
N LEU A 194 5.87 -29.62 -5.01
CA LEU A 194 5.50 -28.57 -4.05
C LEU A 194 5.06 -29.18 -2.72
N TYR A 195 4.10 -30.10 -2.78
CA TYR A 195 3.55 -30.74 -1.59
C TYR A 195 4.56 -31.72 -0.97
N GLU A 196 5.08 -32.68 -1.74
CA GLU A 196 5.89 -33.75 -1.17
C GLU A 196 7.26 -33.28 -0.68
N ASP A 197 7.95 -32.37 -1.37
CA ASP A 197 9.25 -31.86 -0.93
C ASP A 197 9.10 -30.64 0.00
N GLY A 198 8.07 -29.82 -0.17
CA GLY A 198 7.74 -28.73 0.75
C GLY A 198 7.59 -29.23 2.19
N LYS A 199 6.88 -30.35 2.41
CA LYS A 199 6.73 -30.98 3.73
C LYS A 199 8.02 -31.51 4.35
N LYS A 200 9.06 -31.73 3.55
CA LYS A 200 10.39 -32.20 4.00
C LYS A 200 11.35 -31.04 4.27
N LYS A 201 11.02 -29.82 3.86
CA LYS A 201 11.87 -28.63 4.07
C LYS A 201 11.90 -28.27 5.55
N LYS A 202 13.05 -27.77 6.03
CA LYS A 202 13.27 -27.43 7.44
C LYS A 202 12.29 -26.38 7.98
N TRP A 203 11.70 -25.54 7.12
CA TRP A 203 10.72 -24.54 7.49
C TRP A 203 9.27 -25.07 7.61
N ALA A 204 9.07 -26.38 7.43
CA ALA A 204 7.78 -27.09 7.45
C ALA A 204 7.78 -28.43 8.21
N ALA A 205 8.91 -28.92 8.69
CA ALA A 205 9.09 -30.30 9.17
C ALA A 205 8.83 -30.53 10.68
N GLY A 206 7.81 -29.87 11.25
CA GLY A 206 7.29 -30.10 12.62
C GLY A 206 8.13 -29.60 13.81
N GLY A 207 9.19 -28.83 13.61
CA GLY A 207 10.06 -28.30 14.67
C GLY A 207 9.64 -26.95 15.28
N HIS A 208 10.46 -26.48 16.24
CA HIS A 208 10.25 -25.20 16.91
C HIS A 208 10.75 -24.01 16.07
N GLY A 209 9.82 -23.17 15.63
CA GLY A 209 10.11 -21.98 14.80
C GLY A 209 9.36 -21.97 13.47
N GLU A 210 8.75 -23.10 13.11
CA GLU A 210 8.18 -23.31 11.78
C GLU A 210 6.74 -22.79 11.71
N ALA A 211 6.48 -22.03 10.65
CA ALA A 211 5.29 -21.22 10.48
C ALA A 211 4.88 -21.23 9.01
N THR A 212 4.58 -22.41 8.46
CA THR A 212 4.12 -22.56 7.07
C THR A 212 2.82 -23.36 7.00
N ALA A 213 2.02 -23.07 5.98
CA ALA A 213 0.79 -23.77 5.68
C ALA A 213 0.72 -24.05 4.18
N HIS A 214 0.18 -25.21 3.82
CA HIS A 214 -0.18 -25.55 2.45
C HIS A 214 -1.64 -25.20 2.22
N VAL A 215 -1.90 -24.46 1.14
CA VAL A 215 -3.19 -23.82 0.89
C VAL A 215 -3.67 -24.23 -0.49
N VAL A 216 -4.92 -24.70 -0.54
CA VAL A 216 -5.61 -25.02 -1.79
C VAL A 216 -6.86 -24.14 -1.90
N ILE A 217 -6.92 -23.33 -2.94
CA ILE A 217 -8.15 -22.74 -3.44
C ILE A 217 -8.71 -23.71 -4.47
N LYS A 218 -9.94 -24.19 -4.26
CA LYS A 218 -10.61 -25.11 -5.18
C LYS A 218 -12.11 -24.87 -5.19
N ASP A 219 -12.73 -24.80 -6.38
CA ASP A 219 -14.18 -24.65 -6.53
C ASP A 219 -14.74 -23.46 -5.71
N GLN A 220 -14.02 -22.33 -5.71
CA GLN A 220 -14.29 -21.12 -4.91
C GLN A 220 -14.25 -21.31 -3.37
N LYS A 221 -13.64 -22.38 -2.87
CA LYS A 221 -13.43 -22.66 -1.44
C LYS A 221 -11.95 -22.58 -1.05
N LEU A 222 -11.70 -22.35 0.24
CA LEU A 222 -10.37 -22.30 0.82
C LEU A 222 -10.12 -23.55 1.68
N PHE A 223 -9.03 -24.25 1.44
CA PHE A 223 -8.59 -25.42 2.18
C PHE A 223 -7.17 -25.21 2.69
N VAL A 224 -6.87 -25.58 3.94
CA VAL A 224 -5.55 -25.34 4.55
C VAL A 224 -5.07 -26.58 5.32
N GLU A 225 -3.83 -27.00 5.08
CA GLU A 225 -3.08 -27.96 5.91
C GLU A 225 -1.91 -27.22 6.56
N ASP A 226 -1.88 -27.16 7.90
CA ASP A 226 -0.78 -26.54 8.64
C ASP A 226 0.44 -27.48 8.64
N PHE A 227 1.60 -27.00 8.18
CA PHE A 227 2.86 -27.75 8.21
C PHE A 227 3.68 -27.43 9.47
N GLY A 228 3.70 -26.15 9.88
CA GLY A 228 4.42 -25.69 11.07
C GLY A 228 3.65 -25.82 12.39
N THR A 229 4.26 -25.30 13.47
CA THR A 229 3.64 -25.24 14.81
C THR A 229 3.23 -23.83 15.24
N ILE A 230 3.75 -22.77 14.59
CA ILE A 230 3.47 -21.37 14.93
C ILE A 230 2.38 -20.81 14.02
N MET A 231 1.12 -21.08 14.36
CA MET A 231 -0.05 -20.70 13.54
C MET A 231 -0.68 -19.34 13.90
N GLY A 232 -0.03 -18.53 14.74
CA GLY A 232 -0.57 -17.25 15.23
C GLY A 232 -0.90 -16.22 14.14
N PHE A 233 -0.26 -16.31 12.96
CA PHE A 233 -0.50 -15.43 11.81
C PHE A 233 -1.41 -16.06 10.72
N ARG A 234 -1.79 -17.34 10.85
CA ARG A 234 -2.69 -18.06 9.92
C ARG A 234 -4.01 -17.31 9.71
N GLY A 235 -4.53 -16.69 10.77
CA GLY A 235 -5.78 -15.93 10.74
C GLY A 235 -5.76 -14.73 9.77
N PHE A 236 -4.62 -14.07 9.58
CA PHE A 236 -4.51 -12.93 8.66
C PHE A 236 -4.54 -13.40 7.20
N MET A 237 -3.76 -14.44 6.87
CA MET A 237 -3.78 -15.10 5.57
C MET A 237 -5.19 -15.59 5.22
N SER A 238 -5.80 -16.36 6.12
CA SER A 238 -7.11 -16.98 5.91
C SER A 238 -8.21 -15.92 5.77
N SER A 239 -8.21 -14.91 6.64
CA SER A 239 -9.13 -13.77 6.53
C SER A 239 -9.04 -13.14 5.14
N MET A 240 -7.83 -12.83 4.64
CA MET A 240 -7.66 -12.19 3.33
C MET A 240 -8.25 -13.03 2.19
N PHE A 241 -7.89 -14.32 2.10
CA PHE A 241 -8.40 -15.19 1.04
C PHE A 241 -9.93 -15.38 1.14
N LEU A 242 -10.50 -15.52 2.34
CA LEU A 242 -11.96 -15.57 2.50
C LEU A 242 -12.65 -14.30 1.99
N SER A 243 -12.03 -13.13 2.14
CA SER A 243 -12.55 -11.86 1.62
C SER A 243 -12.39 -11.68 0.11
N LEU A 244 -11.33 -12.21 -0.49
CA LEU A 244 -11.21 -12.30 -1.94
C LEU A 244 -12.28 -13.23 -2.52
N LEU A 245 -12.48 -14.41 -1.92
CA LEU A 245 -13.50 -15.36 -2.37
C LEU A 245 -14.94 -14.82 -2.27
N ARG A 246 -15.18 -13.79 -1.44
CA ARG A 246 -16.45 -13.03 -1.38
C ARG A 246 -16.65 -12.08 -2.57
N LYS A 247 -15.58 -11.65 -3.24
CA LYS A 247 -15.55 -10.51 -4.21
C LYS A 247 -15.21 -10.91 -5.62
N VAL A 248 -14.38 -11.93 -5.80
CA VAL A 248 -13.87 -12.36 -7.11
C VAL A 248 -13.81 -13.87 -7.20
N LYS A 249 -14.19 -14.41 -8.35
CA LYS A 249 -14.01 -15.81 -8.71
C LYS A 249 -12.52 -16.05 -8.93
N LEU A 250 -11.88 -16.75 -8.00
CA LEU A 250 -10.46 -17.09 -8.10
C LEU A 250 -10.30 -18.42 -8.85
N PRO A 251 -9.23 -18.59 -9.64
CA PRO A 251 -8.89 -19.89 -10.22
C PRO A 251 -8.42 -20.87 -9.13
N ASP A 252 -8.55 -22.16 -9.43
CA ASP A 252 -7.99 -23.24 -8.61
C ASP A 252 -6.46 -23.08 -8.47
N ALA A 253 -5.96 -22.97 -7.23
CA ALA A 253 -4.56 -22.73 -6.92
C ALA A 253 -4.09 -23.54 -5.69
N GLU A 254 -2.87 -24.07 -5.72
CA GLU A 254 -2.26 -24.91 -4.68
C GLU A 254 -0.85 -24.36 -4.40
N PHE A 255 -0.64 -23.80 -3.22
CA PHE A 255 0.58 -23.05 -2.88
C PHE A 255 0.99 -23.25 -1.41
N ILE A 256 2.28 -23.01 -1.13
CA ILE A 256 2.79 -22.91 0.25
C ILE A 256 2.83 -21.44 0.66
N PHE A 257 2.36 -21.16 1.87
CA PHE A 257 2.34 -19.82 2.45
C PHE A 257 3.20 -19.74 3.71
N ASN A 258 4.10 -18.76 3.75
CA ASN A 258 4.91 -18.42 4.91
C ASN A 258 4.16 -17.49 5.87
N LEU A 259 3.91 -17.99 7.08
CA LEU A 259 3.29 -17.28 8.20
C LEU A 259 4.31 -16.65 9.16
N GLY A 260 5.62 -16.89 8.95
CA GLY A 260 6.72 -16.29 9.70
C GLY A 260 7.12 -14.90 9.19
N ASP A 261 8.05 -14.24 9.90
CA ASP A 261 8.63 -12.97 9.47
C ASP A 261 9.73 -13.16 8.40
N TRP A 262 10.56 -14.20 8.53
CA TRP A 262 11.72 -14.43 7.66
C TRP A 262 11.32 -15.09 6.32
N PRO A 263 11.86 -14.64 5.16
CA PRO A 263 11.81 -15.42 3.91
C PRO A 263 12.56 -16.76 4.05
N LEU A 264 12.21 -17.74 3.22
CA LEU A 264 12.48 -19.16 3.49
C LEU A 264 13.26 -19.91 2.39
N GLU A 265 13.14 -19.54 1.11
CA GLU A 265 13.71 -20.34 0.02
C GLU A 265 15.05 -19.80 -0.47
N GLU A 266 16.13 -20.22 0.19
CA GLU A 266 17.52 -19.85 -0.16
C GLU A 266 18.02 -20.49 -1.47
N ASN A 267 17.29 -21.44 -2.08
CA ASN A 267 17.70 -22.04 -3.35
C ASN A 267 17.33 -21.16 -4.55
N LEU A 268 18.33 -20.54 -5.17
CA LEU A 268 18.17 -19.66 -6.34
C LEU A 268 18.17 -20.41 -7.70
N THR A 269 18.43 -21.72 -7.74
CA THR A 269 18.50 -22.49 -9.00
C THR A 269 17.35 -23.47 -9.20
N ASP A 270 16.75 -23.94 -8.11
CA ASP A 270 15.60 -24.86 -8.15
C ASP A 270 14.63 -24.62 -6.96
N PRO A 271 14.06 -23.41 -6.84
CA PRO A 271 13.25 -22.99 -5.69
C PRO A 271 11.92 -23.73 -5.52
N GLN A 272 11.37 -23.66 -4.30
CA GLN A 272 9.95 -23.84 -4.04
C GLN A 272 9.21 -22.49 -4.18
N PRO A 273 8.05 -22.43 -4.86
CA PRO A 273 7.28 -21.20 -5.03
C PRO A 273 6.43 -20.89 -3.79
N ILE A 274 7.07 -20.30 -2.78
CA ILE A 274 6.48 -19.93 -1.48
C ILE A 274 5.95 -18.49 -1.54
N LEU A 275 4.71 -18.25 -1.11
CA LEU A 275 4.20 -16.89 -0.88
C LEU A 275 4.63 -16.39 0.52
N THR A 276 5.16 -15.17 0.63
CA THR A 276 5.74 -14.63 1.87
C THR A 276 5.32 -13.19 2.19
N TRP A 277 5.33 -12.82 3.48
CA TRP A 277 5.12 -11.42 3.92
C TRP A 277 6.31 -10.50 3.65
N CYS A 278 7.52 -11.05 3.54
CA CYS A 278 8.73 -10.28 3.23
C CYS A 278 9.64 -11.10 2.33
N GLY A 279 10.08 -10.52 1.22
CA GLY A 279 11.09 -11.10 0.34
C GLY A 279 12.52 -10.65 0.70
N SER A 280 13.51 -11.26 0.05
CA SER A 280 14.93 -10.99 0.25
C SER A 280 15.69 -11.14 -1.07
N SER A 281 16.75 -10.35 -1.30
CA SER A 281 17.66 -10.52 -2.45
C SER A 281 18.43 -11.85 -2.45
N ASN A 282 18.37 -12.59 -1.34
CA ASN A 282 19.08 -13.86 -1.15
C ASN A 282 18.12 -15.06 -1.11
N THR A 283 16.83 -14.85 -1.42
CA THR A 283 15.84 -15.93 -1.46
C THR A 283 14.90 -15.78 -2.66
N SER A 284 14.16 -16.85 -2.94
CA SER A 284 13.31 -17.03 -4.11
C SER A 284 11.80 -16.87 -3.81
N ASP A 285 11.44 -16.46 -2.59
CA ASP A 285 10.06 -16.31 -2.14
C ASP A 285 9.31 -15.21 -2.93
N ILE A 286 8.00 -15.41 -3.13
CA ILE A 286 7.10 -14.48 -3.82
C ILE A 286 6.45 -13.54 -2.79
N ALA A 287 6.78 -12.25 -2.83
CA ALA A 287 6.33 -11.29 -1.83
C ALA A 287 4.87 -10.85 -2.06
N VAL A 288 4.05 -10.92 -1.00
CA VAL A 288 2.64 -10.50 -0.97
C VAL A 288 2.36 -9.52 0.19
N PRO A 289 1.21 -8.80 0.19
CA PRO A 289 0.93 -7.78 1.21
C PRO A 289 1.01 -8.28 2.65
N THR A 290 1.68 -7.53 3.52
CA THR A 290 2.11 -8.05 4.84
C THR A 290 0.93 -8.39 5.76
N TRP A 291 1.15 -9.24 6.77
CA TRP A 291 0.12 -9.52 7.77
C TRP A 291 -0.36 -8.26 8.51
N ASP A 292 0.52 -7.28 8.73
CA ASP A 292 0.18 -6.01 9.38
C ASP A 292 -0.69 -5.14 8.45
N GLN A 293 -0.36 -5.05 7.16
CA GLN A 293 -1.18 -4.35 6.16
C GLN A 293 -2.56 -5.01 6.00
N THR A 294 -2.59 -6.34 5.86
CA THR A 294 -3.81 -7.14 5.83
C THR A 294 -4.71 -6.85 7.03
N LYS A 295 -4.17 -6.96 8.24
CA LYS A 295 -4.87 -6.67 9.49
C LYS A 295 -5.42 -5.24 9.52
N ASN A 296 -4.56 -4.25 9.26
CA ASN A 296 -4.92 -2.85 9.39
C ASN A 296 -5.95 -2.43 8.34
N THR A 297 -5.86 -2.92 7.10
CA THR A 297 -6.85 -2.68 6.05
C THR A 297 -8.19 -3.34 6.36
N ARG A 298 -8.20 -4.63 6.75
CA ARG A 298 -9.43 -5.38 7.03
C ARG A 298 -10.21 -4.87 8.23
N HIS A 299 -9.48 -4.40 9.24
CA HIS A 299 -10.05 -3.83 10.47
C HIS A 299 -10.08 -2.30 10.52
N ALA A 300 -9.73 -1.62 9.43
CA ALA A 300 -9.84 -0.18 9.29
C ALA A 300 -11.22 0.30 9.73
N LEU A 301 -11.22 1.39 10.49
CA LEU A 301 -12.42 2.02 11.05
C LEU A 301 -13.32 1.06 11.88
N PHE A 302 -12.73 -0.01 12.45
CA PHE A 302 -13.43 -0.96 13.33
C PHE A 302 -12.62 -1.30 14.59
N ARG A 303 -11.52 -2.05 14.44
CA ARG A 303 -10.65 -2.47 15.55
C ARG A 303 -9.28 -1.80 15.48
N GLU A 304 -8.87 -1.37 14.29
CA GLU A 304 -7.54 -0.80 14.04
C GLU A 304 -7.63 0.68 13.64
N ARG A 305 -6.60 1.43 14.06
CA ARG A 305 -6.33 2.84 13.74
C ARG A 305 -4.85 2.98 13.36
N LYS A 306 -4.40 2.12 12.46
CA LYS A 306 -2.99 1.99 12.03
C LYS A 306 -2.90 1.66 10.52
N ASP A 307 -3.95 1.99 9.79
CA ASP A 307 -4.07 1.87 8.35
C ASP A 307 -3.59 3.15 7.64
N ILE A 308 -3.31 3.06 6.33
CA ILE A 308 -2.80 4.19 5.54
C ILE A 308 -3.76 5.39 5.55
N GLN A 309 -5.08 5.14 5.52
CA GLN A 309 -6.11 6.17 5.43
C GLN A 309 -6.23 6.94 6.74
N TYR A 310 -6.10 6.26 7.90
CA TYR A 310 -6.05 6.93 9.21
C TYR A 310 -4.84 7.87 9.31
N VAL A 311 -3.68 7.39 8.86
CA VAL A 311 -2.42 8.12 8.90
C VAL A 311 -2.46 9.33 7.95
N GLU A 312 -3.00 9.16 6.74
CA GLU A 312 -3.28 10.25 5.80
C GLU A 312 -4.28 11.27 6.39
N GLN A 313 -5.38 10.79 7.00
CA GLN A 313 -6.43 11.62 7.62
C GLN A 313 -5.91 12.53 8.75
N ILE A 314 -4.86 12.13 9.47
CA ILE A 314 -4.26 12.91 10.57
C ILE A 314 -2.98 13.63 10.15
N SER A 315 -2.58 13.59 8.86
CA SER A 315 -1.36 14.27 8.38
C SER A 315 -1.43 15.80 8.56
N GLY A 316 -2.62 16.40 8.61
CA GLY A 316 -2.82 17.82 8.93
C GLY A 316 -2.73 18.15 10.43
N GLU A 317 -2.61 17.16 11.31
CA GLU A 317 -2.22 17.34 12.73
C GLU A 317 -0.69 17.45 12.88
N VAL A 318 0.06 17.19 11.80
CA VAL A 318 1.51 17.38 11.72
C VAL A 318 1.83 18.84 11.42
N VAL A 319 2.85 19.38 12.09
CA VAL A 319 3.37 20.74 11.87
C VAL A 319 3.83 20.95 10.44
N SER A 320 3.80 22.20 9.96
CA SER A 320 4.20 22.52 8.58
C SER A 320 5.67 22.17 8.32
N TRP A 321 6.07 22.01 7.06
CA TRP A 321 7.43 21.61 6.71
C TRP A 321 8.51 22.48 7.36
N ASN A 322 8.28 23.79 7.43
CA ASN A 322 9.21 24.77 7.99
C ASN A 322 9.31 24.71 9.52
N GLU A 323 8.34 24.08 10.20
CA GLU A 323 8.28 23.92 11.66
C GLU A 323 8.76 22.54 12.12
N LYS A 324 9.00 21.61 11.18
CA LYS A 324 9.51 20.26 11.48
C LYS A 324 10.96 20.34 11.96
N ILE A 325 11.28 19.52 12.96
CA ILE A 325 12.59 19.39 13.58
C ILE A 325 13.58 18.73 12.61
N GLU A 326 14.74 19.36 12.39
CA GLU A 326 15.76 18.95 11.41
C GLU A 326 16.73 17.87 11.96
N ARG A 327 16.15 16.80 12.53
CA ARG A 327 16.89 15.67 13.12
C ARG A 327 16.39 14.33 12.59
N GLY A 328 17.32 13.38 12.46
CA GLY A 328 17.03 11.98 12.18
C GLY A 328 16.27 11.34 13.34
N TYR A 329 15.03 10.92 13.13
CA TYR A 329 14.14 10.41 14.16
C TYR A 329 13.93 8.90 14.07
N PHE A 330 13.95 8.23 15.22
CA PHE A 330 13.59 6.82 15.33
C PHE A 330 12.98 6.46 16.70
N ARG A 331 11.92 5.66 16.67
CA ARG A 331 11.37 4.94 17.83
C ARG A 331 11.07 3.50 17.41
N GLY A 332 11.52 2.50 18.17
CA GLY A 332 11.31 1.09 17.81
C GLY A 332 11.93 0.09 18.77
N ARG A 333 11.73 -1.21 18.52
CA ARG A 333 12.29 -2.29 19.36
C ARG A 333 13.74 -2.59 18.97
N ASP A 334 14.51 -3.19 19.88
CA ASP A 334 15.89 -3.69 19.66
C ASP A 334 16.01 -4.90 18.72
N SER A 335 15.05 -5.10 17.82
CA SER A 335 14.89 -6.28 16.95
C SER A 335 15.92 -6.41 15.83
N ASN A 336 16.97 -5.58 15.83
CA ASN A 336 18.05 -5.58 14.85
C ASN A 336 19.29 -4.87 15.44
N PRO A 337 20.52 -5.40 15.29
CA PRO A 337 21.74 -4.73 15.76
C PRO A 337 21.91 -3.30 15.24
N SER A 338 21.51 -3.00 14.01
CA SER A 338 21.58 -1.65 13.43
C SER A 338 20.71 -0.64 14.19
N ARG A 339 19.64 -1.08 14.88
CA ARG A 339 18.83 -0.21 15.75
C ARG A 339 19.52 0.14 17.06
N LEU A 340 20.30 -0.79 17.61
CA LEU A 340 21.20 -0.50 18.73
C LEU A 340 22.29 0.47 18.28
N LYS A 341 22.87 0.27 17.10
CA LYS A 341 23.86 1.18 16.52
C LYS A 341 23.30 2.60 16.30
N LEU A 342 22.08 2.70 15.80
CA LEU A 342 21.39 3.98 15.65
C LEU A 342 21.17 4.70 17.00
N CYS A 343 20.87 3.96 18.07
CA CYS A 343 20.77 4.53 19.41
C CYS A 343 22.13 5.00 19.94
N GLU A 344 23.23 4.26 19.70
CA GLU A 344 24.60 4.74 20.00
C GLU A 344 24.90 6.05 19.27
N LEU A 345 24.60 6.13 17.97
CA LEU A 345 24.78 7.34 17.16
C LEU A 345 23.98 8.52 17.70
N SER A 346 22.76 8.29 18.21
CA SER A 346 21.94 9.32 18.87
C SER A 346 22.45 9.74 20.25
N MET A 347 23.18 8.87 20.96
CA MET A 347 23.85 9.23 22.21
C MET A 347 25.14 10.02 21.96
N ALA A 348 25.84 9.74 20.86
CA ALA A 348 27.05 10.46 20.45
C ALA A 348 26.75 11.80 19.76
N HIS A 349 25.65 11.88 19.00
CA HIS A 349 25.23 13.04 18.21
C HIS A 349 23.75 13.42 18.46
N PRO A 350 23.40 13.81 19.71
CA PRO A 350 22.05 14.21 20.07
C PRO A 350 21.59 15.51 19.39
N GLU A 351 22.48 16.27 18.77
CA GLU A 351 22.16 17.41 17.88
C GLU A 351 21.58 16.95 16.53
N ASP A 352 22.00 15.79 16.03
CA ASP A 352 21.64 15.29 14.70
C ASP A 352 20.55 14.23 14.73
N ILE A 353 20.55 13.35 15.73
CA ILE A 353 19.73 12.13 15.73
C ILE A 353 18.97 12.02 17.06
N ASP A 354 17.67 11.77 17.00
CA ASP A 354 16.81 11.35 18.10
C ASP A 354 16.33 9.90 17.88
N ALA A 355 17.11 8.93 18.34
CA ALA A 355 16.77 7.51 18.26
C ALA A 355 16.71 6.88 19.65
N ARG A 356 15.59 6.25 20.00
CA ARG A 356 15.40 5.55 21.28
C ARG A 356 14.62 4.25 21.12
N LEU A 357 14.91 3.31 22.00
CA LEU A 357 14.22 2.03 22.07
C LEU A 357 12.86 2.17 22.79
N THR A 358 11.83 1.50 22.27
CA THR A 358 10.50 1.45 22.90
C THR A 358 10.25 0.16 23.67
N TRP A 359 10.96 -0.91 23.32
CA TRP A 359 10.90 -2.21 23.99
C TRP A 359 12.16 -3.04 23.73
N ASN A 360 12.60 -3.79 24.75
CA ASN A 360 13.72 -4.72 24.67
C ASN A 360 13.18 -6.14 24.48
N LEU A 361 13.17 -6.61 23.24
CA LEU A 361 12.73 -7.94 22.82
C LEU A 361 13.81 -8.98 23.11
N HIS A 362 15.07 -8.70 22.74
CA HIS A 362 16.17 -9.67 22.86
C HIS A 362 16.84 -9.63 24.23
N ASN A 363 16.98 -8.44 24.83
CA ASN A 363 17.58 -8.30 26.16
C ASN A 363 16.51 -8.03 27.24
N LYS A 364 15.96 -9.11 27.82
CA LYS A 364 14.96 -9.03 28.91
C LYS A 364 15.48 -8.36 30.21
N LYS A 365 16.80 -8.20 30.38
CA LYS A 365 17.39 -7.48 31.52
C LYS A 365 17.46 -5.96 31.29
N GLY A 366 17.08 -5.49 30.10
CA GLY A 366 17.22 -4.10 29.67
C GLY A 366 18.55 -3.84 28.98
N GLN A 367 18.51 -2.97 27.98
CA GLN A 367 19.71 -2.44 27.33
C GLN A 367 20.37 -1.35 28.20
N ASP A 368 21.69 -1.16 28.09
CA ASP A 368 22.41 -0.14 28.88
C ASP A 368 21.95 1.29 28.52
N PRO A 369 21.29 2.02 29.44
CA PRO A 369 20.78 3.36 29.14
C PRO A 369 21.89 4.39 28.90
N LYS A 370 23.12 4.16 29.40
CA LYS A 370 24.25 5.05 29.10
C LYS A 370 24.72 4.91 27.67
N LYS A 371 24.59 3.72 27.07
CA LYS A 371 25.05 3.40 25.72
C LYS A 371 23.97 3.63 24.65
N TYR A 372 22.70 3.34 24.96
CA TYR A 372 21.60 3.37 23.99
C TYR A 372 20.49 4.38 24.35
N GLY A 373 20.64 5.11 25.45
CA GLY A 373 19.62 6.01 25.97
C GLY A 373 18.51 5.28 26.74
N GLU A 374 17.75 6.04 27.52
CA GLU A 374 16.60 5.53 28.27
C GLU A 374 15.51 4.95 27.33
N GLN A 375 14.87 3.87 27.77
CA GLN A 375 13.72 3.30 27.06
C GLN A 375 12.53 4.27 27.16
N VAL A 376 11.88 4.54 26.02
CA VAL A 376 10.74 5.47 25.93
C VAL A 376 9.43 4.75 25.61
N LYS A 377 8.30 5.42 25.85
CA LYS A 377 6.98 4.89 25.48
C LYS A 377 6.80 4.87 23.95
N HIS A 378 5.83 4.10 23.47
CA HIS A 378 5.39 4.19 22.07
C HIS A 378 4.90 5.62 21.75
N VAL A 379 5.21 6.11 20.56
CA VAL A 379 4.90 7.47 20.08
C VAL A 379 3.87 7.38 18.96
N SER A 380 2.94 8.33 18.86
CA SER A 380 1.93 8.37 17.80
C SER A 380 2.51 8.88 16.47
N TYR A 381 1.86 8.58 15.34
CA TYR A 381 2.31 9.05 14.03
C TYR A 381 2.46 10.58 13.95
N PRO A 382 1.50 11.41 14.41
CA PRO A 382 1.66 12.87 14.38
C PRO A 382 2.89 13.38 15.15
N GLU A 383 3.22 12.76 16.29
CA GLU A 383 4.43 13.08 17.06
C GLU A 383 5.71 12.67 16.34
N MET A 384 5.72 11.53 15.60
CA MET A 384 6.85 11.19 14.73
C MET A 384 6.98 12.17 13.56
N GLY A 385 5.84 12.59 12.98
CA GLY A 385 5.77 13.51 11.85
C GLY A 385 6.33 14.91 12.14
N LYS A 386 6.52 15.29 13.41
CA LYS A 386 7.19 16.55 13.79
C LYS A 386 8.66 16.62 13.37
N PHE A 387 9.26 15.53 12.90
CA PHE A 387 10.67 15.47 12.48
C PHE A 387 10.78 15.38 10.95
N LYS A 388 11.64 16.20 10.33
CA LYS A 388 11.86 16.18 8.87
C LYS A 388 12.40 14.85 8.37
N TYR A 389 13.21 14.14 9.15
CA TYR A 389 13.95 12.97 8.68
C TYR A 389 13.59 11.72 9.49
N GLN A 390 12.89 10.75 8.90
CA GLN A 390 12.54 9.48 9.53
C GLN A 390 13.62 8.44 9.20
N VAL A 391 14.37 7.96 10.20
CA VAL A 391 15.39 6.93 9.99
C VAL A 391 14.72 5.56 9.95
N LEU A 392 14.82 4.90 8.81
CA LEU A 392 14.16 3.65 8.52
C LEU A 392 15.18 2.50 8.48
N VAL A 393 15.34 1.89 9.65
CA VAL A 393 16.22 0.74 9.92
C VAL A 393 15.39 -0.53 10.08
N ASP A 394 15.86 -1.62 9.50
CA ASP A 394 15.21 -2.92 9.50
C ASP A 394 14.93 -3.46 10.90
N GLY A 395 13.91 -4.31 11.00
CA GLY A 395 13.60 -5.05 12.21
C GLY A 395 14.17 -6.47 12.14
N THR A 396 13.34 -7.45 12.49
CA THR A 396 13.54 -8.84 12.07
C THR A 396 13.79 -8.90 10.55
N VAL A 397 12.90 -8.24 9.79
CA VAL A 397 12.96 -8.09 8.33
C VAL A 397 12.60 -6.65 7.93
N ALA A 398 12.15 -6.42 6.68
CA ALA A 398 11.73 -5.13 6.18
C ALA A 398 10.71 -4.44 7.13
N PRO A 399 10.85 -3.13 7.39
CA PRO A 399 10.05 -2.45 8.39
C PRO A 399 8.66 -2.05 7.86
N TYR A 400 7.63 -2.88 8.12
CA TYR A 400 6.22 -2.71 7.68
C TYR A 400 5.53 -1.35 7.97
N ARG A 401 6.21 -0.42 8.65
CA ARG A 401 5.78 0.96 8.85
C ARG A 401 6.16 1.92 7.72
N THR A 402 6.94 1.49 6.72
CA THR A 402 7.50 2.36 5.67
C THR A 402 6.43 3.24 5.02
N ALA A 403 5.36 2.64 4.51
CA ALA A 403 4.23 3.35 3.90
C ALA A 403 3.56 4.37 4.86
N LEU A 404 3.44 4.02 6.14
CA LEU A 404 2.81 4.87 7.15
C LEU A 404 3.70 6.07 7.53
N LEU A 405 5.03 5.94 7.41
CA LEU A 405 5.95 7.06 7.61
C LEU A 405 6.00 8.00 6.41
N MET A 406 5.81 7.49 5.18
CA MET A 406 5.77 8.31 3.96
C MET A 406 4.63 9.33 3.97
N GLN A 407 3.49 8.98 4.58
CA GLN A 407 2.32 9.87 4.76
C GLN A 407 2.52 11.01 5.77
N MET A 408 3.68 11.10 6.43
CA MET A 408 3.96 12.16 7.41
C MET A 408 4.49 13.46 6.79
N ASP A 409 4.73 13.50 5.47
CA ASP A 409 5.49 14.57 4.80
C ASP A 409 6.84 14.82 5.45
N SER A 410 7.55 13.72 5.66
CA SER A 410 8.91 13.66 6.18
C SER A 410 9.75 12.75 5.28
N VAL A 411 11.03 13.09 5.12
CA VAL A 411 11.99 12.33 4.32
C VAL A 411 12.24 10.98 4.95
N ILE A 412 12.12 9.91 4.17
CA ILE A 412 12.57 8.59 4.58
C ILE A 412 14.08 8.49 4.33
N LEU A 413 14.86 8.26 5.39
CA LEU A 413 16.26 7.86 5.31
C LEU A 413 16.30 6.33 5.40
N LYS A 414 16.29 5.62 4.26
CA LYS A 414 16.15 4.15 4.22
C LYS A 414 17.50 3.45 4.21
N GLN A 415 17.69 2.58 5.20
CA GLN A 415 18.80 1.64 5.24
C GLN A 415 18.79 0.73 3.99
N LYS A 416 19.95 0.64 3.35
CA LYS A 416 20.26 -0.37 2.35
C LYS A 416 20.14 -1.75 2.99
N SER A 417 19.38 -2.63 2.35
CA SER A 417 18.99 -3.92 2.91
C SER A 417 18.68 -4.91 1.80
N MET A 418 18.91 -6.19 2.09
CA MET A 418 18.43 -7.33 1.31
C MET A 418 16.91 -7.49 1.34
N TYR A 419 16.23 -7.03 2.40
CA TYR A 419 14.80 -7.25 2.61
C TYR A 419 13.93 -6.25 1.86
N TYR A 420 12.84 -6.75 1.27
CA TYR A 420 11.84 -5.95 0.57
C TYR A 420 10.41 -6.39 0.89
N GLU A 421 9.50 -5.41 0.88
CA GLU A 421 8.06 -5.68 0.79
C GLU A 421 7.63 -5.71 -0.69
N TRP A 422 6.50 -6.37 -0.97
CA TRP A 422 5.83 -6.53 -2.27
C TRP A 422 5.67 -5.30 -3.18
N TRP A 423 5.89 -4.08 -2.65
CA TRP A 423 5.74 -2.80 -3.36
C TRP A 423 7.04 -1.99 -3.44
N TYR A 424 8.15 -2.46 -2.86
CA TYR A 424 9.39 -1.67 -2.75
C TYR A 424 10.02 -1.35 -4.11
N ARG A 425 9.73 -2.10 -5.18
CA ARG A 425 10.22 -1.75 -6.53
C ARG A 425 9.69 -0.41 -7.04
N TYR A 426 8.48 0.03 -6.63
CA TYR A 426 7.98 1.36 -7.00
C TYR A 426 8.70 2.50 -6.25
N MET A 427 9.35 2.20 -5.12
CA MET A 427 10.13 3.14 -4.32
C MET A 427 11.57 3.25 -4.89
N LYS A 428 11.93 4.39 -5.49
CA LYS A 428 13.22 4.59 -6.15
C LYS A 428 14.10 5.56 -5.33
N PRO A 429 15.42 5.29 -5.18
CA PRO A 429 16.33 6.11 -4.38
C PRO A 429 16.47 7.52 -4.97
N TRP A 430 16.63 8.52 -4.09
CA TRP A 430 16.67 9.96 -4.40
C TRP A 430 15.41 10.54 -5.07
N GLN A 431 14.39 9.72 -5.32
CA GLN A 431 13.06 10.14 -5.76
C GLN A 431 12.04 10.01 -4.63
N HIS A 432 12.01 8.87 -3.94
CA HIS A 432 11.03 8.50 -2.90
C HIS A 432 11.65 8.35 -1.49
N PHE A 433 12.98 8.29 -1.40
CA PHE A 433 13.73 8.22 -0.13
C PHE A 433 15.19 8.62 -0.36
N ILE A 434 15.92 8.93 0.71
CA ILE A 434 17.38 9.04 0.67
C ILE A 434 17.98 7.70 1.16
N PRO A 435 18.81 7.01 0.36
CA PRO A 435 19.50 5.80 0.80
C PRO A 435 20.58 6.15 1.84
N ILE A 436 20.70 5.30 2.86
CA ILE A 436 21.84 5.26 3.81
C ILE A 436 22.45 3.86 3.77
N GLU A 437 23.75 3.73 4.05
CA GLU A 437 24.45 2.44 4.04
C GLU A 437 23.96 1.51 5.17
N GLU A 438 24.22 0.21 4.98
CA GLU A 438 23.74 -0.86 5.86
C GLU A 438 24.23 -0.71 7.31
N ASP A 439 25.47 -0.24 7.49
CA ASP A 439 26.12 0.00 8.79
C ASP A 439 25.81 1.38 9.40
N LEU A 440 25.01 2.19 8.71
CA LEU A 440 24.65 3.58 9.06
C LEU A 440 25.83 4.57 9.08
N SER A 441 26.98 4.22 8.48
CA SER A 441 28.20 5.06 8.48
C SER A 441 28.01 6.44 7.86
N ASP A 442 27.16 6.55 6.83
CA ASP A 442 26.85 7.78 6.10
C ASP A 442 25.62 8.55 6.64
N LEU A 443 24.92 8.04 7.66
CA LEU A 443 23.64 8.59 8.12
C LEU A 443 23.72 10.09 8.45
N ARG A 444 24.78 10.53 9.12
CA ARG A 444 24.98 11.96 9.46
C ARG A 444 25.25 12.81 8.22
N GLU A 445 26.01 12.28 7.26
CA GLU A 445 26.23 12.94 5.96
C GLU A 445 24.90 13.12 5.21
N LYS A 446 24.01 12.12 5.22
CA LYS A 446 22.70 12.22 4.55
C LYS A 446 21.73 13.17 5.25
N ILE A 447 21.75 13.23 6.58
CA ILE A 447 21.00 14.25 7.35
C ILE A 447 21.51 15.66 6.99
N GLU A 448 22.82 15.85 6.96
CA GLU A 448 23.44 17.14 6.65
C GLU A 448 23.22 17.54 5.18
N TRP A 449 23.27 16.59 4.25
CA TRP A 449 22.86 16.82 2.86
C TRP A 449 21.41 17.29 2.78
N ALA A 450 20.50 16.68 3.55
CA ALA A 450 19.07 17.01 3.52
C ALA A 450 18.80 18.42 4.06
N ARG A 451 19.49 18.83 5.14
CA ARG A 451 19.46 20.23 5.64
C ARG A 451 19.93 21.22 4.58
N ASN A 452 21.09 20.96 3.97
CA ASN A 452 21.67 21.82 2.93
C ASN A 452 20.94 21.78 1.59
N ASN A 453 19.93 20.92 1.43
CA ASN A 453 19.11 20.77 0.22
C ASN A 453 17.61 20.72 0.55
N ASP A 454 17.15 21.52 1.53
CA ASP A 454 15.83 21.40 2.15
C ASP A 454 14.66 21.25 1.16
N GLU A 455 14.59 22.07 0.11
CA GLU A 455 13.50 21.96 -0.88
C GLU A 455 13.57 20.67 -1.73
N LYS A 456 14.77 20.13 -2.00
CA LYS A 456 14.91 18.81 -2.64
C LYS A 456 14.50 17.70 -1.69
N ALA A 457 14.87 17.82 -0.41
CA ALA A 457 14.49 16.90 0.64
C ALA A 457 12.95 16.87 0.81
N ARG A 458 12.31 18.04 0.78
CA ARG A 458 10.85 18.22 0.75
C ARG A 458 10.23 17.54 -0.47
N GLN A 459 10.76 17.75 -1.67
CA GLN A 459 10.24 17.12 -2.88
C GLN A 459 10.32 15.58 -2.81
N ILE A 460 11.40 15.03 -2.24
CA ILE A 460 11.52 13.58 -1.98
C ILE A 460 10.41 13.09 -1.03
N ALA A 461 10.15 13.83 0.05
CA ALA A 461 9.07 13.50 0.99
C ALA A 461 7.68 13.55 0.33
N LEU A 462 7.38 14.59 -0.46
CA LEU A 462 6.12 14.73 -1.19
C LEU A 462 5.91 13.62 -2.23
N ASN A 463 6.96 13.24 -2.96
CA ASN A 463 6.91 12.11 -3.88
C ASN A 463 6.61 10.79 -3.14
N ALA A 464 7.22 10.60 -1.95
CA ALA A 464 7.01 9.42 -1.11
C ALA A 464 5.56 9.34 -0.60
N ASN A 465 4.99 10.47 -0.15
CA ASN A 465 3.59 10.59 0.25
C ASN A 465 2.65 10.18 -0.89
N ALA A 466 2.83 10.78 -2.07
CA ALA A 466 2.03 10.47 -3.27
C ALA A 466 2.13 8.98 -3.67
N LEU A 467 3.33 8.40 -3.63
CA LEU A 467 3.54 6.98 -3.88
C LEU A 467 2.77 6.10 -2.87
N ALA A 468 2.84 6.43 -1.58
CA ALA A 468 2.13 5.67 -0.55
C ALA A 468 0.59 5.75 -0.71
N SER A 469 0.02 6.91 -1.04
CA SER A 469 -1.43 7.02 -1.32
C SER A 469 -1.85 6.21 -2.56
N GLN A 470 -1.01 6.15 -3.59
CA GLN A 470 -1.32 5.42 -4.83
C GLN A 470 -1.22 3.89 -4.67
N TRP A 471 -0.20 3.38 -3.99
CA TRP A 471 0.16 1.96 -4.02
C TRP A 471 -0.08 1.21 -2.69
N MET A 472 -0.59 1.88 -1.64
CA MET A 472 -0.86 1.23 -0.34
C MET A 472 -2.32 1.31 0.10
N ASN A 473 -3.21 1.77 -0.78
CA ASN A 473 -4.65 1.76 -0.52
C ASN A 473 -5.24 0.32 -0.51
N PRO A 474 -6.41 0.12 0.11
CA PRO A 474 -7.06 -1.18 0.16
C PRO A 474 -7.31 -1.80 -1.22
N GLU A 475 -7.68 -0.98 -2.20
CA GLU A 475 -8.01 -1.42 -3.56
C GLU A 475 -6.81 -2.13 -4.21
N PHE A 476 -5.64 -1.51 -4.25
CA PHE A 476 -4.42 -2.08 -4.83
C PHE A 476 -3.93 -3.32 -4.08
N MET A 477 -4.07 -3.37 -2.75
CA MET A 477 -3.76 -4.57 -1.96
C MET A 477 -4.62 -5.77 -2.39
N TYR A 478 -5.93 -5.57 -2.57
CA TYR A 478 -6.83 -6.62 -3.07
C TYR A 478 -6.49 -7.03 -4.51
N CYS A 479 -6.19 -6.06 -5.38
CA CYS A 479 -5.72 -6.32 -6.75
C CYS A 479 -4.48 -7.22 -6.77
N TYR A 480 -3.48 -6.93 -5.92
CA TYR A 480 -2.23 -7.68 -5.87
C TYR A 480 -2.46 -9.15 -5.55
N TYR A 481 -3.19 -9.48 -4.47
CA TYR A 481 -3.48 -10.88 -4.15
C TYR A 481 -4.27 -11.60 -5.24
N ALA A 482 -5.30 -10.95 -5.80
CA ALA A 482 -6.08 -11.53 -6.89
C ALA A 482 -5.19 -11.82 -8.10
N LYS A 483 -4.23 -10.92 -8.39
CA LYS A 483 -3.23 -11.11 -9.45
C LYS A 483 -2.21 -12.20 -9.11
N THR A 484 -1.75 -12.30 -7.86
CA THR A 484 -0.86 -13.38 -7.40
C THR A 484 -1.49 -14.73 -7.68
N ILE A 485 -2.75 -14.94 -7.28
CA ILE A 485 -3.45 -16.20 -7.52
C ILE A 485 -3.71 -16.43 -9.02
N GLU A 486 -4.09 -15.39 -9.79
CA GLU A 486 -4.28 -15.50 -11.25
C GLU A 486 -3.00 -15.94 -11.99
N LEU A 487 -1.85 -15.34 -11.66
CA LEU A 487 -0.60 -15.62 -12.35
C LEU A 487 0.06 -16.92 -11.86
N TYR A 488 -0.03 -17.22 -10.55
CA TYR A 488 0.44 -18.48 -9.99
C TYR A 488 -0.32 -19.67 -10.56
N SER A 489 -1.66 -19.61 -10.62
CA SER A 489 -2.47 -20.75 -11.07
C SER A 489 -2.17 -21.19 -12.51
N LYS A 490 -1.77 -20.24 -13.36
CA LYS A 490 -1.40 -20.46 -14.77
C LYS A 490 -0.08 -21.21 -14.96
N LYS A 491 0.76 -21.31 -13.91
CA LYS A 491 2.06 -21.99 -13.96
C LYS A 491 2.01 -23.42 -13.42
N GLN A 492 0.88 -23.89 -12.90
CA GLN A 492 0.77 -25.20 -12.23
C GLN A 492 0.77 -26.37 -13.22
N SER A 493 1.60 -27.40 -12.97
CA SER A 493 1.75 -28.57 -13.84
C SER A 493 0.50 -29.48 -13.92
N ARG A 494 -0.43 -29.35 -12.96
CA ARG A 494 -1.62 -30.19 -12.84
C ARG A 494 -2.79 -29.45 -12.19
N HIS A 495 -3.98 -30.06 -12.23
CA HIS A 495 -5.11 -29.66 -11.38
C HIS A 495 -4.79 -29.83 -9.89
N VAL A 496 -5.41 -29.01 -9.06
CA VAL A 496 -5.18 -28.96 -7.61
C VAL A 496 -5.83 -30.13 -6.86
N LYS A 497 -5.16 -30.59 -5.81
CA LYS A 497 -5.53 -31.76 -4.98
C LYS A 497 -5.77 -31.33 -3.53
N VAL A 498 -7.02 -31.42 -3.07
CA VAL A 498 -7.35 -31.33 -1.64
C VAL A 498 -7.10 -32.70 -0.99
N THR A 499 -6.25 -32.76 0.03
CA THR A 499 -5.96 -33.99 0.78
C THR A 499 -6.84 -34.09 2.04
N LYS A 500 -6.95 -35.29 2.62
CA LYS A 500 -7.67 -35.53 3.90
C LYS A 500 -7.13 -34.74 5.10
N ASN A 501 -5.94 -34.16 4.99
CA ASN A 501 -5.31 -33.38 6.04
C ASN A 501 -5.70 -31.89 5.98
N HIS A 502 -6.35 -31.46 4.89
CA HIS A 502 -6.79 -30.08 4.75
C HIS A 502 -8.10 -29.83 5.50
N GLU A 503 -8.14 -28.72 6.23
CA GLU A 503 -9.36 -28.15 6.80
C GLU A 503 -10.03 -27.22 5.79
N GLU A 504 -11.34 -27.40 5.51
CA GLU A 504 -12.11 -26.40 4.75
C GLU A 504 -12.39 -25.17 5.63
N LEU A 505 -11.78 -24.04 5.28
CA LEU A 505 -12.06 -22.76 5.91
C LEU A 505 -13.25 -22.12 5.22
N THR A 506 -14.37 -22.09 5.94
CA THR A 506 -15.62 -21.48 5.47
C THR A 506 -15.64 -19.99 5.77
N GLN A 507 -16.58 -19.25 5.18
CA GLN A 507 -16.81 -17.85 5.53
C GLN A 507 -17.09 -17.67 7.03
N GLU A 508 -17.78 -18.61 7.69
CA GLU A 508 -18.00 -18.57 9.14
C GLU A 508 -16.74 -18.73 10.01
N SER A 509 -15.63 -19.20 9.41
CA SER A 509 -14.32 -19.32 10.07
C SER A 509 -13.46 -18.07 9.97
N ASP A 510 -13.89 -17.04 9.21
CA ASP A 510 -13.22 -15.74 9.13
C ASP A 510 -13.17 -15.11 10.55
N PRO A 511 -11.99 -14.94 11.17
CA PRO A 511 -11.86 -14.45 12.55
C PRO A 511 -12.36 -12.99 12.73
N ASP A 512 -12.60 -12.29 11.62
CA ASP A 512 -13.15 -10.94 11.62
C ASP A 512 -14.68 -10.95 11.82
N LEU A 513 -15.35 -12.05 11.45
CA LEU A 513 -16.79 -12.25 11.54
C LEU A 513 -17.20 -12.70 12.94
N ASN A 514 -17.05 -11.77 13.89
CA ASN A 514 -17.46 -11.91 15.29
C ASN A 514 -18.93 -12.34 15.43
N ASN A 515 -19.34 -12.95 16.55
CA ASN A 515 -20.69 -13.53 16.76
C ASN A 515 -21.89 -12.60 16.46
N GLN A 516 -21.73 -11.27 16.47
CA GLN A 516 -22.76 -10.34 15.97
C GLN A 516 -23.01 -10.47 14.46
N TRP A 517 -21.98 -10.71 13.66
CA TRP A 517 -22.05 -10.83 12.20
C TRP A 517 -22.76 -12.08 11.73
N LYS A 518 -22.68 -13.20 12.47
CA LYS A 518 -23.45 -14.42 12.16
C LYS A 518 -24.96 -14.14 12.06
N LYS A 519 -25.47 -13.19 12.85
CA LYS A 519 -26.87 -12.72 12.76
C LYS A 519 -27.13 -11.81 11.55
N TYR A 520 -26.17 -10.97 11.15
CA TYR A 520 -26.33 -10.10 9.97
C TYR A 520 -26.29 -10.88 8.64
N PHE A 521 -25.48 -11.94 8.54
CA PHE A 521 -25.48 -12.84 7.38
C PHE A 521 -26.84 -13.50 7.14
N SER A 522 -27.59 -13.83 8.20
CA SER A 522 -28.93 -14.41 8.08
C SER A 522 -30.04 -13.39 7.78
N GLU A 523 -29.80 -12.09 7.94
CA GLU A 523 -30.84 -11.05 7.93
C GLU A 523 -30.77 -10.06 6.75
N GLN A 524 -29.70 -10.05 5.94
CA GLN A 524 -29.61 -9.22 4.73
C GLN A 524 -29.14 -9.99 3.48
N PRO A 525 -30.03 -10.27 2.50
CA PRO A 525 -29.63 -10.92 1.27
C PRO A 525 -28.79 -9.99 0.38
N CYS A 526 -27.63 -10.48 -0.04
CA CYS A 526 -26.84 -9.90 -1.12
C CYS A 526 -27.54 -10.15 -2.46
N ASP A 527 -28.07 -9.11 -3.11
CA ASP A 527 -28.68 -9.24 -4.44
C ASP A 527 -27.65 -9.07 -5.56
N CYS A 528 -26.81 -10.08 -5.79
CA CYS A 528 -25.72 -10.02 -6.77
C CYS A 528 -26.19 -9.95 -8.25
N ARG A 529 -27.51 -9.97 -8.53
CA ARG A 529 -28.10 -10.15 -9.88
C ARG A 529 -27.91 -8.98 -10.86
N LYS A 530 -27.09 -7.99 -10.50
CA LYS A 530 -26.80 -6.80 -11.33
C LYS A 530 -25.38 -6.72 -11.88
N GLN A 531 -24.42 -7.50 -11.37
CA GLN A 531 -23.07 -7.52 -11.96
C GLN A 531 -23.08 -8.19 -13.35
N THR A 532 -23.90 -9.23 -13.55
CA THR A 532 -23.93 -10.05 -14.78
C THR A 532 -24.84 -9.52 -15.89
N LYS A 533 -24.99 -8.20 -16.06
CA LYS A 533 -26.01 -7.64 -16.99
C LYS A 533 -25.53 -7.27 -18.40
N ASP A 534 -24.23 -7.39 -18.67
CA ASP A 534 -23.65 -7.15 -20.00
C ASP A 534 -23.32 -8.44 -20.78
N GLU A 535 -23.67 -9.62 -20.25
CA GLU A 535 -23.59 -10.92 -20.97
C GLU A 535 -24.90 -11.73 -20.84
N LEU A 536 -25.90 -11.41 -21.68
CA LEU A 536 -26.97 -12.34 -22.14
C LEU A 536 -27.76 -11.76 -23.32
#